data_AF-A0A917JF22-F1
#
_entry.id   AF-A0A917JF22-F1
#
_cell.length_a   1.000
_cell.length_b   1.000
_cell.length_c   1.000
_cell.angle_alpha   90.00
_cell.angle_beta   90.00
_cell.angle_gamma   90.00
#
_symmetry.space_group_name_H-M   'P 1'
#
loop_
_entity.id
_entity.type
_entity.pdbx_description
1 polymer ?
#
loop_
_entity_poly.entity_id
_entity_poly.type
_entity_poly.pdbx_seq_one_letter_code
_entity_poly.pdbx_strand_id
1 'polypeptide(L)'
;MKEVSFDDIFILGNTVVDNKHYKHVHYPEMLIRYDSNFLDFKVLPTVKEFVAIESYLRSYHIEHGQNHLKFSLPENKKMSEPFETYLTKNGYEISCLELYAIEPKNFPQIRLMSNF
;
A
#
# COMPACT_ATOMS: atom_id res chain seq x y z
N MET A 1 -13.37 -9.23 -19.55
CA MET A 1 -12.20 -9.22 -18.64
C MET A 1 -12.59 -9.89 -17.33
N LYS A 2 -11.71 -10.71 -16.73
CA LYS A 2 -11.90 -11.14 -15.32
C LYS A 2 -11.94 -9.89 -14.44
N GLU A 3 -12.68 -9.92 -13.34
CA GLU A 3 -12.59 -8.87 -12.32
C GLU A 3 -11.13 -8.81 -11.82
N VAL A 4 -10.49 -7.65 -11.98
CA VAL A 4 -9.11 -7.38 -11.54
C VAL A 4 -9.20 -6.45 -10.34
N SER A 5 -8.42 -6.73 -9.30
CA SER A 5 -8.39 -5.96 -8.05
C SER A 5 -6.95 -5.64 -7.64
N PHE A 6 -6.77 -4.87 -6.56
CA PHE A 6 -5.43 -4.63 -6.02
C PHE A 6 -4.74 -5.91 -5.52
N ASP A 7 -5.50 -6.97 -5.23
CA ASP A 7 -4.94 -8.28 -4.87
C ASP A 7 -4.18 -8.95 -6.04
N ASP A 8 -4.46 -8.56 -7.28
CA ASP A 8 -3.75 -9.05 -8.46
C ASP A 8 -2.41 -8.28 -8.70
N ILE A 9 -2.13 -7.23 -7.93
CA ILE A 9 -0.89 -6.45 -8.03
C ILE A 9 0.22 -7.11 -7.20
N PHE A 10 1.38 -7.28 -7.83
CA PHE A 10 2.54 -7.85 -7.15
C PHE A 10 3.07 -6.91 -6.05
N ILE A 11 3.21 -7.44 -4.83
CA ILE A 11 3.83 -6.77 -3.69
C ILE A 11 5.14 -7.50 -3.36
N LEU A 12 6.26 -6.79 -3.44
CA LEU A 12 7.55 -7.30 -3.01
C LEU A 12 7.71 -7.16 -1.49
N GLY A 13 7.95 -8.28 -0.81
CA GLY A 13 8.29 -8.31 0.60
C GLY A 13 7.80 -9.58 1.29
N ASN A 14 8.28 -9.81 2.52
CA ASN A 14 7.87 -10.91 3.36
C ASN A 14 6.68 -10.49 4.23
N THR A 15 5.76 -11.42 4.47
CA THR A 15 4.64 -11.18 5.40
C THR A 15 5.11 -11.45 6.83
N VAL A 16 5.16 -10.42 7.67
CA VAL A 16 5.55 -10.53 9.09
C VAL A 16 4.35 -10.91 9.95
N VAL A 17 3.21 -10.26 9.69
CA VAL A 17 1.93 -10.51 10.37
C VAL A 17 0.84 -10.44 9.32
N ASP A 18 -0.12 -11.36 9.42
CA ASP A 18 -1.35 -11.30 8.66
C ASP A 18 -2.53 -11.62 9.59
N ASN A 19 -3.35 -10.62 9.87
CA ASN A 19 -4.51 -10.76 10.74
C ASN A 19 -5.79 -10.22 10.06
N LYS A 20 -6.89 -10.18 10.81
CA LYS A 20 -8.19 -9.73 10.29
C LYS A 20 -8.26 -8.23 9.96
N HIS A 21 -7.36 -7.41 10.50
CA HIS A 21 -7.35 -5.95 10.31
C HIS A 21 -6.30 -5.49 9.31
N TYR A 22 -5.13 -6.11 9.28
CA TYR A 22 -4.02 -5.69 8.43
C TYR A 22 -3.03 -6.82 8.11
N LYS A 23 -2.22 -6.58 7.09
CA LYS A 23 -1.03 -7.35 6.72
C LYS A 23 0.22 -6.45 6.83
N HIS A 24 1.24 -6.91 7.56
CA HIS A 24 2.54 -6.25 7.65
C HIS A 24 3.50 -6.86 6.64
N VAL A 25 4.00 -6.04 5.72
CA VAL A 25 5.00 -6.40 4.71
C VAL A 25 6.34 -5.78 5.09
N HIS A 26 7.40 -6.58 5.10
CA HIS A 26 8.77 -6.15 5.37
C HIS A 26 9.75 -6.80 4.41
N TYR A 27 10.72 -6.05 3.90
CA TYR A 27 11.72 -6.52 2.97
C TYR A 27 13.13 -6.13 3.47
N PRO A 28 13.80 -7.03 4.21
CA PRO A 28 15.06 -6.72 4.89
C PRO A 28 16.20 -6.40 3.92
N GLU A 29 16.13 -6.86 2.67
CA GLU A 29 17.13 -6.60 1.64
C GLU A 29 17.11 -5.15 1.14
N MET A 30 16.03 -4.39 1.35
CA MET A 30 15.93 -2.99 0.96
C MET A 30 15.03 -2.17 1.90
N LEU A 31 15.56 -1.89 3.09
CA LEU A 31 14.87 -1.18 4.17
C LEU A 31 14.37 0.24 3.80
N ILE A 32 14.99 0.90 2.83
CA ILE A 32 14.60 2.25 2.38
C ILE A 32 13.41 2.25 1.42
N ARG A 33 12.96 1.09 0.94
CA ARG A 33 11.88 0.98 -0.05
C ARG A 33 10.52 0.93 0.65
N TYR A 34 9.77 2.02 0.55
CA TYR A 34 8.48 2.20 1.23
C TYR A 34 7.43 1.19 0.74
N ASP A 35 7.39 0.92 -0.58
CA ASP A 35 6.46 -0.05 -1.19
C ASP A 35 6.74 -1.52 -0.84
N SER A 36 7.76 -1.78 -0.02
CA SER A 36 8.13 -3.12 0.46
C SER A 36 8.22 -3.19 1.98
N ASN A 37 7.92 -2.09 2.68
CA ASN A 37 7.99 -1.96 4.13
C ASN A 37 6.83 -1.11 4.64
N PHE A 38 5.66 -1.73 4.78
CA PHE A 38 4.41 -1.03 5.04
C PHE A 38 3.37 -1.94 5.69
N LEU A 39 2.28 -1.32 6.14
CA LEU A 39 1.08 -2.01 6.58
C LEU A 39 -0.05 -1.83 5.58
N ASP A 40 -0.67 -2.94 5.20
CA ASP A 40 -1.82 -2.97 4.33
C ASP A 40 -3.09 -3.27 5.13
N PHE A 41 -3.99 -2.29 5.25
CA PHE A 41 -5.22 -2.43 6.00
C PHE A 41 -6.29 -3.18 5.19
N LYS A 42 -6.85 -4.23 5.78
CA LYS A 42 -8.00 -4.98 5.25
C LYS A 42 -9.34 -4.36 5.62
N VAL A 43 -9.36 -3.60 6.72
CA VAL A 43 -10.51 -2.84 7.20
C VAL A 43 -10.08 -1.43 7.55
N LEU A 44 -10.95 -0.46 7.34
CA LEU A 44 -10.67 0.93 7.67
C LEU A 44 -10.58 1.07 9.20
N PRO A 45 -9.45 1.52 9.77
CA PRO A 45 -9.29 1.64 11.21
C PRO A 45 -10.03 2.88 11.74
N THR A 46 -10.45 2.83 13.00
CA THR A 46 -10.73 4.05 13.77
C THR A 46 -9.41 4.78 14.09
N VAL A 47 -9.48 6.08 14.41
CA VAL A 47 -8.28 6.84 14.84
C VAL A 47 -7.56 6.16 16.00
N LYS A 48 -8.31 5.63 16.98
CA LYS A 48 -7.74 4.94 18.15
C LYS A 48 -7.00 3.67 17.75
N GLU A 49 -7.57 2.87 16.87
CA GLU A 49 -6.91 1.65 16.37
C GLU A 49 -5.68 1.98 15.53
N PHE A 50 -5.77 3.01 14.67
CA PHE A 50 -4.65 3.46 13.87
C PHE A 50 -3.46 3.88 14.73
N VAL A 51 -3.66 4.68 15.80
CA VAL A 51 -2.58 5.11 16.71
C VAL A 51 -1.83 3.92 17.32
N ALA A 52 -2.57 2.87 17.72
CA ALA A 52 -1.94 1.67 18.28
C ALA A 52 -1.12 0.92 17.22
N ILE A 53 -1.64 0.81 16.01
CA ILE A 53 -1.00 0.13 14.88
C ILE A 53 0.21 0.94 14.35
N GLU A 54 0.10 2.26 14.33
CA GLU A 54 1.17 3.20 14.01
C GLU A 54 2.33 3.05 14.98
N SER A 55 2.02 2.99 16.28
CA SER A 55 3.04 2.79 17.33
C SER A 55 3.77 1.46 17.14
N TYR A 56 3.03 0.39 16.84
CA TYR A 56 3.60 -0.92 16.52
C TYR A 56 4.57 -0.85 15.33
N LEU A 57 4.14 -0.30 14.18
CA LEU A 57 4.98 -0.24 12.98
C LEU A 57 6.22 0.63 13.22
N ARG A 58 6.06 1.75 13.92
CA ARG A 58 7.16 2.64 14.28
C ARG A 58 8.20 1.94 15.13
N SER A 59 7.78 1.23 16.18
CA SER A 59 8.70 0.45 17.02
C SER A 59 9.42 -0.62 16.22
N TYR A 60 8.69 -1.37 15.38
CA TYR A 60 9.28 -2.41 14.52
C TYR A 60 10.31 -1.82 13.56
N HIS A 61 9.95 -0.75 12.84
CA HIS A 61 10.84 -0.09 11.88
C HIS A 61 12.09 0.47 12.56
N ILE A 62 11.97 1.14 13.73
CA ILE A 62 13.13 1.65 14.47
C ILE A 62 14.08 0.51 14.88
N GLU A 63 13.55 -0.60 15.38
CA GLU A 63 14.33 -1.79 15.75
C GLU A 63 15.12 -2.37 14.56
N HIS A 64 14.59 -2.20 13.33
CA HIS A 64 15.21 -2.68 12.10
C HIS A 64 15.96 -1.58 11.32
N GLY A 65 16.18 -0.40 11.91
CA GLY A 65 16.95 0.69 11.29
C GLY A 65 16.20 1.50 10.22
N GLN A 66 14.87 1.50 10.26
CA GLN A 66 13.99 2.23 9.36
C GLN A 66 13.35 3.44 10.08
N ASN A 67 13.25 4.56 9.36
CA ASN A 67 12.74 5.83 9.90
C ASN A 67 11.49 6.36 9.20
N HIS A 68 10.80 5.52 8.42
CA HIS A 68 9.59 5.88 7.70
C HIS A 68 8.40 5.03 8.12
N LEU A 69 7.21 5.49 7.77
CA LEU A 69 5.96 4.75 7.93
C LEU A 69 5.17 4.84 6.63
N LYS A 70 4.52 3.74 6.26
CA LYS A 70 3.59 3.69 5.15
C LYS A 70 2.43 2.79 5.49
N PHE A 71 1.24 3.24 5.12
CA PHE A 71 -0.02 2.51 5.29
C PHE A 71 -0.80 2.54 3.97
N SER A 72 -1.35 1.41 3.58
CA SER A 72 -2.34 1.29 2.51
C SER A 72 -3.70 1.05 3.13
N LEU A 73 -4.74 1.69 2.58
CA LEU A 73 -6.12 1.54 3.04
C LEU A 73 -6.88 0.59 2.11
N PRO A 74 -8.00 0.00 2.57
CA PRO A 74 -8.78 -0.90 1.73
C PRO A 74 -9.26 -0.19 0.45
N GLU A 75 -9.20 -0.91 -0.67
CA GLU A 75 -9.63 -0.40 -1.97
C GLU A 75 -11.08 0.12 -1.93
N ASN A 76 -11.34 1.18 -2.69
CA ASN A 76 -12.68 1.75 -2.87
C ASN A 76 -13.39 2.18 -1.57
N LYS A 77 -12.63 2.49 -0.50
CA LYS A 77 -13.15 3.05 0.76
C LYS A 77 -12.69 4.48 0.96
N LYS A 78 -13.65 5.36 1.24
CA LYS A 78 -13.36 6.74 1.65
C LYS A 78 -12.97 6.79 3.12
N MET A 79 -11.93 7.55 3.44
CA MET A 79 -11.59 7.87 4.83
C MET A 79 -12.69 8.72 5.47
N SER A 80 -12.89 8.53 6.78
CA SER A 80 -13.69 9.47 7.56
C SER A 80 -12.90 10.78 7.78
N GLU A 81 -13.59 11.92 7.82
CA GLU A 81 -12.97 13.23 8.08
C GLU A 81 -12.11 13.29 9.36
N PRO A 82 -12.51 12.67 10.51
CA PRO A 82 -11.65 12.64 11.69
C PRO A 82 -10.32 11.91 11.46
N PHE A 83 -10.34 10.87 10.61
CA PHE A 83 -9.16 10.08 10.29
C PHE A 83 -8.22 10.84 9.36
N GLU A 84 -8.75 11.45 8.30
CA GLU A 84 -7.98 12.32 7.42
C GLU A 84 -7.38 13.52 8.18
N THR A 85 -8.15 14.14 9.07
CA THR A 85 -7.67 15.22 9.95
C THR A 85 -6.51 14.76 10.84
N TYR A 86 -6.60 13.54 11.40
CA TYR A 86 -5.52 12.97 12.20
C TYR A 86 -4.25 12.81 11.36
N LEU A 87 -4.35 12.22 10.17
CA LEU A 87 -3.20 11.98 9.28
C LEU A 87 -2.51 13.29 8.92
N THR A 88 -3.26 14.29 8.44
CA THR A 88 -2.73 15.60 8.06
C THR A 88 -2.07 16.34 9.22
N LYS A 89 -2.69 16.34 10.41
CA LYS A 89 -2.11 16.98 11.61
C LYS A 89 -0.80 16.33 12.06
N ASN A 90 -0.60 15.05 11.77
CA ASN A 90 0.61 14.32 12.11
C ASN A 90 1.63 14.25 10.96
N GLY A 91 1.42 15.02 9.89
CA GLY A 91 2.40 15.18 8.80
C GLY A 91 2.44 14.03 7.81
N TYR A 92 1.38 13.21 7.71
CA TYR A 92 1.28 12.20 6.67
C TYR A 92 0.98 12.84 5.30
N GLU A 93 1.69 12.37 4.28
CA GLU A 93 1.30 12.58 2.89
C GLU A 93 0.22 11.57 2.50
N ILE A 94 -0.87 12.06 1.93
CA ILE A 94 -2.01 11.26 1.48
C ILE A 94 -2.01 11.23 -0.04
N SER A 95 -2.02 10.02 -0.61
CA SER A 95 -2.10 9.80 -2.05
C SER A 95 -3.15 8.75 -2.38
N CYS A 96 -3.64 8.78 -3.61
CA CYS A 96 -4.59 7.80 -4.13
C CYS A 96 -3.90 7.00 -5.25
N LEU A 97 -4.04 5.68 -5.20
CA LEU A 97 -3.64 4.80 -6.29
C LEU A 97 -4.88 4.38 -7.08
N GLU A 98 -4.74 4.38 -8.41
CA GLU A 98 -5.80 3.99 -9.33
C GLU A 98 -5.38 2.72 -10.08
N LEU A 99 -6.29 1.74 -10.12
CA LEU A 99 -6.07 0.49 -10.84
C LEU A 99 -6.64 0.61 -12.25
N TYR A 100 -5.78 0.43 -13.24
CA TYR A 100 -6.15 0.41 -14.66
C TYR A 100 -6.03 -1.00 -15.21
N ALA A 101 -7.01 -1.42 -16.00
CA ALA A 101 -7.02 -2.72 -16.65
C ALA A 101 -7.45 -2.59 -18.12
N ILE A 102 -6.86 -3.43 -18.98
CA ILE A 102 -7.12 -3.43 -20.42
C ILE A 102 -7.10 -4.88 -20.92
N GLU A 103 -8.02 -5.21 -21.83
CA GLU A 103 -8.00 -6.52 -22.48
C GLU A 103 -6.83 -6.60 -23.47
N PRO A 104 -6.08 -7.72 -23.55
CA PRO A 104 -4.92 -7.85 -24.42
C PRO A 104 -5.14 -7.40 -25.88
N LYS A 105 -6.33 -7.71 -26.44
CA LYS A 105 -6.71 -7.32 -27.81
C LYS A 105 -6.87 -5.82 -28.04
N ASN A 106 -7.02 -5.03 -26.96
CA ASN A 106 -7.20 -3.58 -27.03
C ASN A 106 -5.87 -2.82 -26.89
N PHE A 107 -4.74 -3.50 -26.64
CA PHE A 107 -3.44 -2.85 -26.72
C PHE A 107 -3.17 -2.38 -28.16
N PRO A 108 -2.55 -1.20 -28.33
CA PRO A 108 -2.16 -0.74 -29.66
C PRO A 108 -1.16 -1.72 -30.28
N GLN A 109 -1.40 -2.10 -31.54
CA GLN A 109 -0.45 -2.92 -32.28
C GLN A 109 0.77 -2.07 -32.67
N ILE A 110 1.96 -2.55 -32.32
CA ILE A 110 3.21 -1.96 -32.80
C ILE A 110 3.36 -2.36 -34.27
N ARG A 111 3.17 -1.40 -35.20
CA ARG A 111 3.61 -1.57 -36.59
C ARG A 111 5.13 -1.42 -36.60
N LEU A 112 5.85 -2.54 -36.73
CA LEU A 112 7.27 -2.48 -37.05
C LEU A 112 7.39 -1.80 -38.41
N MET A 113 8.00 -0.61 -38.46
CA MET A 113 8.35 0.01 -39.74
C MET A 113 9.41 -0.88 -40.37
N SER A 114 9.06 -1.52 -41.49
CA SER A 114 9.99 -2.26 -42.34
C SER A 114 10.93 -1.26 -43.00
N ASN A 115 12.02 -0.93 -42.31
CA ASN A 115 13.19 -0.30 -42.91
C ASN A 115 14.15 -1.43 -43.34
N PHE A 116 13.97 -1.89 -44.58
CA PHE A 116 15.01 -2.52 -45.38
C PHE A 116 14.93 -1.93 -46.79
#